data_AF-A8UUW1-F1
#
_entry.id   AF-A8UUW1-F1
#
_cell.length_a   1.000
_cell.length_b   1.000
_cell.length_c   1.000
_cell.angle_alpha   90.00
_cell.angle_beta   90.00
_cell.angle_gamma   90.00
#
_symmetry.space_group_name_H-M   'P 1'
#
loop_
_entity.id
_entity.type
_entity.pdbx_description
1 polymer ?
#
loop_
_entity_poly.entity_id
_entity_poly.type
_entity_poly.pdbx_seq_one_letter_code
_entity_poly.pdbx_strand_id
1 'polypeptide(L)'
;MGVIKFPKSKAEGYALRLRSAESYEEVLNVIKELEEDVRKSKRADLVLVLLQAYILAGMADEAIEVVNKAEPYMENDPNLYIHLIDLKANALIHKRLLREAVRELEKAIGKFPADKFPSVNKLKALKVVSLVNLGDFPSALEALNEMGKDVFLDNVTPEVGLMIIERIHSFEQAKSHLEENKDYRQAYEELKEIASFSEGVYPYAFIEGDHLRYGFVVNMQESDAGRIVEKEIELFNRLMGRTGRPYVVMVNPV
;
A
#
# COMPACT_ATOMS: atom_id res chain seq x y z
N MET A 1 -41.40 5.87 6.96
CA MET A 1 -41.18 4.53 6.38
C MET A 1 -39.68 4.34 6.22
N GLY A 2 -38.97 3.35 6.75
CA GLY A 2 -39.14 2.48 7.91
C GLY A 2 -37.72 2.24 8.44
N VAL A 3 -37.48 2.57 9.71
CA VAL A 3 -36.17 2.37 10.36
C VAL A 3 -36.00 0.88 10.57
N ILE A 4 -35.11 0.24 9.80
CA ILE A 4 -34.76 -1.16 10.01
C ILE A 4 -33.94 -1.22 11.30
N LYS A 5 -34.59 -1.62 12.40
CA LYS A 5 -33.93 -1.99 13.64
C LYS A 5 -33.36 -3.40 13.48
N PHE A 6 -32.05 -3.50 13.32
CA PHE A 6 -31.34 -4.78 13.44
C PHE A 6 -31.10 -5.11 14.93
N PRO A 7 -31.18 -6.40 15.33
CA PRO A 7 -30.78 -6.82 16.67
C PRO A 7 -29.27 -6.64 16.86
N LYS A 8 -28.83 -6.13 18.02
CA LYS A 8 -27.41 -5.94 18.38
C LYS A 8 -26.64 -7.26 18.25
N SER A 9 -25.89 -7.44 17.18
CA SER A 9 -25.13 -8.68 16.98
C SER A 9 -23.91 -8.73 17.90
N LYS A 10 -23.39 -9.93 18.20
CA LYS A 10 -22.20 -10.09 19.05
C LYS A 10 -20.99 -9.33 18.46
N ALA A 11 -20.85 -9.33 17.14
CA ALA A 11 -19.83 -8.58 16.41
C ALA A 11 -19.98 -7.06 16.60
N GLU A 12 -21.20 -6.53 16.52
CA GLU A 12 -21.46 -5.11 16.80
C GLU A 12 -21.12 -4.72 18.24
N GLY A 13 -21.38 -5.62 19.20
CA GLY A 13 -20.98 -5.44 20.59
C GLY A 13 -19.46 -5.26 20.75
N TYR A 14 -18.67 -6.09 20.08
CA TYR A 14 -17.22 -5.96 20.04
C TYR A 14 -16.76 -4.69 19.34
N ALA A 15 -17.31 -4.38 18.17
CA ALA A 15 -16.96 -3.18 17.42
C ALA A 15 -17.25 -1.90 18.20
N LEU A 16 -18.37 -1.85 18.95
CA LEU A 16 -18.69 -0.71 19.80
C LEU A 16 -17.69 -0.56 20.95
N ARG A 17 -17.34 -1.66 21.62
CA ARG A 17 -16.35 -1.66 22.71
C ARG A 17 -14.98 -1.21 22.25
N LEU A 18 -14.54 -1.64 21.06
CA LEU A 18 -13.27 -1.19 20.46
C LEU A 18 -13.27 0.31 20.18
N ARG A 19 -14.40 0.87 19.70
CA ARG A 19 -14.54 2.30 19.41
C ARG A 19 -14.62 3.17 20.67
N SER A 20 -15.13 2.61 21.77
CA SER A 20 -15.28 3.30 23.05
C SER A 20 -14.11 3.04 24.00
N ALA A 21 -13.11 2.26 23.61
CA ALA A 21 -11.97 1.98 24.46
C ALA A 21 -11.15 3.26 24.66
N GLU A 22 -10.89 3.60 25.92
CA GLU A 22 -10.13 4.81 26.29
C GLU A 22 -8.66 4.50 26.55
N SER A 23 -8.31 3.22 26.60
CA SER A 23 -6.93 2.76 26.81
C SER A 23 -6.55 1.60 25.91
N TYR A 24 -5.24 1.47 25.66
CA TYR A 24 -4.68 0.33 24.92
C TYR A 24 -4.92 -1.00 25.65
N GLU A 25 -4.93 -1.00 26.99
CA GLU A 25 -5.19 -2.20 27.79
C GLU A 25 -6.64 -2.71 27.60
N GLU A 26 -7.61 -1.80 27.50
CA GLU A 26 -8.99 -2.15 27.17
C GLU A 26 -9.10 -2.79 25.79
N VAL A 27 -8.41 -2.25 24.78
CA VAL A 27 -8.36 -2.82 23.43
C VAL A 27 -7.82 -4.25 23.48
N LEU A 28 -6.72 -4.49 24.18
CA LEU A 28 -6.14 -5.84 24.31
C LEU A 28 -7.07 -6.82 25.03
N ASN A 29 -7.81 -6.38 26.04
CA ASN A 29 -8.78 -7.23 26.74
C ASN A 29 -9.95 -7.60 25.83
N VAL A 30 -10.45 -6.64 25.03
CA VAL A 30 -11.50 -6.90 24.04
C VAL A 30 -11.02 -7.87 22.96
N ILE A 31 -9.77 -7.74 22.50
CA ILE A 31 -9.16 -8.66 21.53
C ILE A 31 -9.12 -10.08 22.09
N LYS A 32 -8.66 -10.29 23.33
CA LYS A 32 -8.59 -11.62 23.96
C LYS A 32 -9.97 -12.30 24.05
N GLU A 33 -11.00 -11.56 24.44
CA GLU A 33 -12.37 -12.09 24.48
C GLU A 33 -12.86 -12.48 23.07
N LEU A 34 -12.58 -11.63 22.09
CA LEU A 34 -12.97 -11.84 20.70
C LEU A 34 -12.24 -13.01 20.04
N GLU A 35 -10.95 -13.20 20.30
CA GLU A 35 -10.16 -14.36 19.85
C GLU A 35 -10.82 -15.68 20.27
N GLU A 36 -11.24 -15.76 21.54
CA GLU A 36 -11.87 -16.97 22.08
C GLU A 36 -13.23 -17.25 21.43
N ASP A 37 -14.00 -16.21 21.12
CA ASP A 37 -15.27 -16.34 20.41
C ASP A 37 -15.12 -16.70 18.93
N VAL A 38 -14.10 -16.15 18.27
CA VAL A 38 -13.72 -16.52 16.90
C VAL A 38 -13.29 -17.98 16.87
N ARG A 39 -12.47 -18.43 17.83
CA ARG A 39 -12.04 -19.83 17.94
C ARG A 39 -13.21 -20.80 18.07
N LYS A 40 -14.22 -20.46 18.87
CA LYS A 40 -15.41 -21.29 19.11
C LYS A 40 -16.36 -21.34 17.92
N SER A 41 -16.60 -20.20 17.29
CA SER A 41 -17.71 -20.05 16.33
C SER A 41 -17.27 -20.00 14.87
N LYS A 42 -16.04 -19.57 14.60
CA LYS A 42 -15.49 -19.29 13.26
C LYS A 42 -16.40 -18.42 12.38
N ARG A 43 -17.25 -17.58 13.00
CA ARG A 43 -18.16 -16.71 12.26
C ARG A 43 -17.40 -15.60 11.55
N ALA A 44 -17.73 -15.38 10.29
CA ALA A 44 -17.03 -14.41 9.45
C ALA A 44 -17.10 -12.97 9.99
N ASP A 45 -18.24 -12.55 10.54
CA ASP A 45 -18.41 -11.22 11.12
C ASP A 45 -17.48 -10.98 12.32
N LEU A 46 -17.33 -11.96 13.21
CA LEU A 46 -16.40 -11.87 14.34
C LEU A 46 -14.93 -11.88 13.89
N VAL A 47 -14.60 -12.66 12.85
CA VAL A 47 -13.25 -12.67 12.26
C VAL A 47 -12.90 -11.29 11.69
N LEU A 48 -13.82 -10.65 10.96
CA LEU A 48 -13.59 -9.32 10.41
C LEU A 48 -13.41 -8.26 11.50
N VAL A 49 -14.16 -8.34 12.62
CA VAL A 49 -13.96 -7.45 13.77
C VAL A 49 -12.61 -7.71 14.45
N LEU A 50 -12.18 -8.97 14.56
CA LEU A 50 -10.89 -9.32 15.16
C LEU A 50 -9.72 -8.77 14.34
N LEU A 51 -9.80 -8.89 13.01
CA LEU A 51 -8.81 -8.34 12.10
C LEU A 51 -8.71 -6.81 12.21
N GLN A 52 -9.84 -6.12 12.29
CA GLN A 52 -9.86 -4.67 12.53
C GLN A 52 -9.23 -4.31 13.87
N ALA A 53 -9.53 -5.08 14.92
CA ALA A 53 -8.96 -4.87 16.25
C ALA A 53 -7.43 -5.01 16.24
N TYR A 54 -6.90 -6.04 15.59
CA TYR A 54 -5.44 -6.21 15.45
C TYR A 54 -4.79 -5.06 14.68
N ILE A 55 -5.39 -4.61 13.57
CA ILE A 55 -4.86 -3.47 12.80
C ILE A 55 -4.83 -2.21 13.66
N LEU A 56 -5.91 -1.91 14.40
CA LEU A 56 -5.98 -0.76 15.31
C LEU A 56 -4.96 -0.85 16.45
N ALA A 57 -4.67 -2.06 16.93
CA ALA A 57 -3.68 -2.31 17.96
C ALA A 57 -2.22 -2.37 17.43
N GLY A 58 -2.00 -2.23 16.12
CA GLY A 58 -0.66 -2.38 15.51
C GLY A 58 -0.15 -3.82 15.45
N MET A 59 -1.01 -4.81 15.70
CA MET A 59 -0.74 -6.25 15.71
C MET A 59 -0.86 -6.84 14.30
N ALA A 60 -0.05 -6.33 13.38
CA ALA A 60 -0.19 -6.65 11.96
C ALA A 60 0.18 -8.11 11.63
N ASP A 61 1.10 -8.72 12.37
CA ASP A 61 1.50 -10.12 12.17
C ASP A 61 0.33 -11.07 12.52
N GLU A 62 -0.37 -10.80 13.63
CA GLU A 62 -1.57 -11.53 14.04
C GLU A 62 -2.73 -11.34 13.07
N ALA A 63 -2.89 -10.12 12.54
CA ALA A 63 -3.89 -9.84 11.50
C ALA A 63 -3.63 -10.70 10.24
N ILE A 64 -2.39 -10.75 9.76
CA ILE A 64 -2.02 -11.55 8.59
C ILE A 64 -2.26 -13.04 8.85
N GLU A 65 -1.91 -13.56 10.04
CA GLU A 65 -2.14 -14.95 10.40
C GLU A 65 -3.64 -15.30 10.38
N VAL A 66 -4.49 -14.44 10.95
CA VAL A 66 -5.93 -14.64 10.94
C VAL A 66 -6.50 -14.57 9.53
N VAL A 67 -6.03 -13.64 8.68
CA VAL A 67 -6.46 -13.60 7.28
C VAL A 67 -6.12 -14.89 6.55
N ASN A 68 -4.88 -15.37 6.66
CA ASN A 68 -4.44 -16.58 5.95
C ASN A 68 -5.24 -17.82 6.37
N LYS A 69 -5.66 -17.89 7.64
CA LYS A 69 -6.57 -18.94 8.12
C LYS A 69 -8.01 -18.71 7.63
N ALA A 70 -8.41 -17.46 7.44
CA ALA A 70 -9.77 -17.08 7.06
C ALA A 70 -10.09 -17.20 5.58
N GLU A 71 -9.08 -16.97 4.74
CA GLU A 71 -9.22 -16.89 3.29
C GLU A 71 -9.95 -18.10 2.68
N PRO A 72 -9.61 -19.37 3.00
CA PRO A 72 -10.20 -20.53 2.32
C PRO A 72 -11.72 -20.67 2.48
N TYR A 73 -12.30 -20.14 3.57
CA TYR A 73 -13.74 -20.25 3.81
C TYR A 73 -14.52 -18.97 3.51
N MET A 74 -13.84 -17.85 3.26
CA MET A 74 -14.45 -16.59 2.82
C MET A 74 -14.35 -16.37 1.31
N GLU A 75 -13.50 -17.13 0.62
CA GLU A 75 -13.18 -16.92 -0.80
C GLU A 75 -14.37 -16.99 -1.79
N ASN A 76 -15.45 -17.67 -1.40
CA ASN A 76 -16.65 -17.85 -2.22
C ASN A 76 -17.72 -16.76 -2.00
N ASP A 77 -17.57 -15.91 -0.98
CA ASP A 77 -18.43 -14.74 -0.78
C ASP A 77 -17.64 -13.48 -1.20
N PRO A 78 -17.97 -12.87 -2.35
CA PRO A 78 -17.24 -11.71 -2.85
C PRO A 78 -17.17 -10.56 -1.85
N ASN A 79 -18.24 -10.29 -1.09
CA ASN A 79 -18.27 -9.16 -0.16
C ASN A 79 -17.35 -9.42 1.04
N LEU A 80 -17.38 -10.64 1.58
CA LEU A 80 -16.48 -11.03 2.67
C LEU A 80 -15.03 -11.08 2.21
N TYR A 81 -14.77 -11.64 1.02
CA TYR A 81 -13.42 -11.73 0.49
C TYR A 81 -12.81 -10.35 0.20
N ILE A 82 -13.57 -9.44 -0.42
CA ILE A 82 -13.10 -8.07 -0.67
C ILE A 82 -12.75 -7.36 0.65
N HIS A 83 -13.60 -7.50 1.68
CA HIS A 83 -13.31 -6.93 3.01
C HIS A 83 -12.09 -7.59 3.66
N LEU A 84 -11.94 -8.90 3.53
CA LEU A 84 -10.79 -9.64 4.02
C LEU A 84 -9.48 -9.15 3.39
N ILE A 85 -9.46 -8.96 2.07
CA ILE A 85 -8.29 -8.48 1.33
C ILE A 85 -7.98 -7.01 1.64
N ASP A 86 -8.99 -6.16 1.81
CA ASP A 86 -8.80 -4.78 2.30
C ASP A 86 -8.04 -4.78 3.63
N LEU A 87 -8.45 -5.62 4.59
CA LEU A 87 -7.77 -5.74 5.90
C LEU A 87 -6.37 -6.33 5.77
N LYS A 88 -6.18 -7.37 4.94
CA LYS A 88 -4.87 -7.97 4.66
C LYS A 88 -3.90 -6.95 4.08
N ALA A 89 -4.33 -6.21 3.07
CA ALA A 89 -3.53 -5.20 2.41
C ALA A 89 -3.13 -4.09 3.38
N ASN A 90 -4.04 -3.61 4.22
CA ASN A 90 -3.71 -2.64 5.26
C ASN A 90 -2.66 -3.19 6.25
N ALA A 91 -2.81 -4.42 6.73
CA ALA A 91 -1.82 -5.05 7.61
C ALA A 91 -0.44 -5.18 6.95
N LEU A 92 -0.40 -5.60 5.68
CA LEU A 92 0.83 -5.69 4.89
C LEU A 92 1.48 -4.31 4.68
N ILE A 93 0.69 -3.27 4.41
CA ILE A 93 1.17 -1.89 4.28
C ILE A 93 1.77 -1.40 5.60
N HIS A 94 1.12 -1.67 6.74
CA HIS A 94 1.66 -1.36 8.07
C HIS A 94 3.00 -2.06 8.32
N LYS A 95 3.16 -3.28 7.83
CA LYS A 95 4.40 -4.07 7.88
C LYS A 95 5.42 -3.69 6.82
N ARG A 96 5.13 -2.69 5.97
CA ARG A 96 5.93 -2.27 4.82
C ARG A 96 6.16 -3.36 3.76
N LEU A 97 5.34 -4.40 3.77
CA LEU A 97 5.32 -5.47 2.76
C LEU A 97 4.47 -5.03 1.56
N LEU A 98 4.86 -3.91 0.93
CA LEU A 98 4.06 -3.23 -0.09
C LEU A 98 3.87 -4.06 -1.37
N ARG A 99 4.89 -4.83 -1.78
CA ARG A 99 4.80 -5.72 -2.94
C ARG A 99 3.78 -6.83 -2.71
N GLU A 100 3.76 -7.42 -1.53
CA GLU A 100 2.77 -8.43 -1.17
C GLU A 100 1.37 -7.82 -1.11
N ALA A 101 1.23 -6.62 -0.53
CA ALA A 101 -0.05 -5.91 -0.53
C ALA A 101 -0.58 -5.69 -1.95
N VAL A 102 0.26 -5.23 -2.88
CA VAL A 102 -0.12 -5.05 -4.29
C VAL A 102 -0.55 -6.37 -4.92
N ARG A 103 0.20 -7.47 -4.74
CA ARG A 103 -0.15 -8.79 -5.30
C ARG A 103 -1.52 -9.29 -4.81
N GLU A 104 -1.79 -9.15 -3.52
CA GLU A 104 -3.07 -9.56 -2.93
C GLU A 104 -4.24 -8.70 -3.45
N LEU A 105 -4.02 -7.39 -3.61
CA LEU A 105 -5.01 -6.48 -4.20
C LEU A 105 -5.29 -6.84 -5.66
N GLU A 106 -4.25 -7.10 -6.46
CA GLU A 106 -4.40 -7.50 -7.86
C GLU A 106 -5.17 -8.80 -8.01
N LYS A 107 -4.91 -9.80 -7.16
CA LYS A 107 -5.66 -11.06 -7.13
C LYS A 107 -7.15 -10.80 -6.92
N ALA A 108 -7.52 -9.95 -5.97
CA ALA A 108 -8.91 -9.63 -5.68
C ALA A 108 -9.57 -8.79 -6.80
N ILE A 109 -8.87 -7.76 -7.30
CA ILE A 109 -9.37 -6.90 -8.40
C ILE A 109 -9.58 -7.70 -9.68
N GLY A 110 -8.67 -8.62 -10.01
CA GLY A 110 -8.80 -9.49 -11.19
C GLY A 110 -9.94 -10.50 -11.06
N LYS A 111 -10.30 -10.90 -9.83
CA LYS A 111 -11.36 -11.87 -9.56
C LYS A 111 -12.76 -11.26 -9.57
N PHE A 112 -12.90 -10.01 -9.13
CA PHE A 112 -14.20 -9.36 -8.95
C PHE A 112 -14.28 -8.05 -9.75
N PRO A 113 -15.20 -7.95 -10.73
CA PRO A 113 -15.31 -6.74 -11.53
C PRO A 113 -16.07 -5.64 -10.77
N ALA A 114 -15.57 -4.40 -10.87
CA ALA A 114 -16.03 -3.28 -10.05
C ALA A 114 -17.46 -2.79 -10.36
N ASP A 115 -17.97 -3.08 -11.57
CA ASP A 115 -19.36 -2.80 -11.96
C ASP A 115 -20.38 -3.63 -11.17
N LYS A 116 -19.98 -4.84 -10.74
CA LYS A 116 -20.80 -5.74 -9.92
C LYS A 116 -20.50 -5.61 -8.44
N PHE A 117 -19.25 -5.27 -8.10
CA PHE A 117 -18.78 -5.15 -6.72
C PHE A 117 -18.10 -3.77 -6.53
N PRO A 118 -18.87 -2.70 -6.27
CA PRO A 118 -18.32 -1.35 -6.15
C PRO A 118 -17.26 -1.21 -5.04
N SER A 119 -17.29 -2.08 -4.02
CA SER A 119 -16.25 -2.16 -2.97
C SER A 119 -14.86 -2.49 -3.51
N VAL A 120 -14.75 -3.05 -4.71
CA VAL A 120 -13.47 -3.26 -5.41
C VAL A 120 -12.78 -1.92 -5.73
N ASN A 121 -13.52 -0.82 -5.89
CA ASN A 121 -12.92 0.50 -6.09
C ASN A 121 -12.05 0.90 -4.89
N LYS A 122 -12.41 0.50 -3.68
CA LYS A 122 -11.57 0.69 -2.49
C LYS A 122 -10.25 -0.06 -2.61
N LEU A 123 -10.27 -1.31 -3.11
CA LEU A 123 -9.05 -2.09 -3.35
C LEU A 123 -8.18 -1.47 -4.45
N LYS A 124 -8.80 -0.96 -5.52
CA LYS A 124 -8.10 -0.24 -6.59
C LYS A 124 -7.41 1.02 -6.06
N ALA A 125 -8.10 1.81 -5.25
CA ALA A 125 -7.51 2.97 -4.59
C ALA A 125 -6.34 2.57 -3.70
N LEU A 126 -6.50 1.54 -2.87
CA LEU A 126 -5.43 1.04 -2.00
C LEU A 126 -4.23 0.53 -2.80
N LYS A 127 -4.45 -0.05 -3.99
CA LYS A 127 -3.38 -0.44 -4.93
C LYS A 127 -2.61 0.79 -5.41
N VAL A 128 -3.29 1.86 -5.84
CA VAL A 128 -2.64 3.12 -6.25
C VAL A 128 -1.78 3.67 -5.11
N VAL A 129 -2.32 3.73 -3.89
CA VAL A 129 -1.56 4.19 -2.70
C VAL A 129 -0.34 3.30 -2.45
N SER A 130 -0.50 1.98 -2.55
CA SER A 130 0.59 1.02 -2.34
C SER A 130 1.70 1.16 -3.38
N LEU A 131 1.35 1.34 -4.65
CA LEU A 131 2.30 1.54 -5.75
C LEU A 131 3.08 2.84 -5.59
N VAL A 132 2.42 3.94 -5.22
CA VAL A 132 3.11 5.21 -4.92
C VAL A 132 4.03 5.10 -3.71
N ASN A 133 3.63 4.35 -2.68
CA ASN A 133 4.48 4.09 -1.52
C ASN A 133 5.65 3.17 -1.86
N LEU A 134 5.49 2.27 -2.84
CA LEU A 134 6.55 1.44 -3.38
C LEU A 134 7.53 2.22 -4.26
N GLY A 135 7.12 3.39 -4.76
CA GLY A 135 7.88 4.18 -5.73
C GLY A 135 7.64 3.77 -7.18
N ASP A 136 6.67 2.87 -7.43
CA ASP A 136 6.27 2.45 -8.76
C ASP A 136 5.24 3.43 -9.36
N PHE A 137 5.73 4.63 -9.68
CA PHE A 137 4.92 5.71 -10.25
C PHE A 137 4.33 5.39 -11.63
N PRO A 138 5.02 4.69 -12.55
CA PRO A 138 4.43 4.27 -13.82
C PRO A 138 3.17 3.43 -13.63
N SER A 139 3.23 2.37 -12.82
CA SER A 139 2.06 1.53 -12.58
C SER A 139 1.02 2.23 -11.71
N ALA A 140 1.42 3.11 -10.80
CA ALA A 140 0.48 3.92 -10.03
C ALA A 140 -0.33 4.87 -10.92
N LEU A 141 0.33 5.52 -11.90
CA LEU A 141 -0.32 6.41 -12.87
C LEU A 141 -1.28 5.64 -13.78
N GLU A 142 -0.85 4.47 -14.28
CA GLU A 142 -1.71 3.59 -15.07
C GLU A 142 -2.96 3.19 -14.28
N ALA A 143 -2.78 2.68 -13.06
CA ALA A 143 -3.88 2.28 -12.19
C ALA A 143 -4.82 3.46 -11.83
N LEU A 144 -4.28 4.66 -11.61
CA LEU A 144 -5.07 5.86 -11.36
C LEU A 144 -5.87 6.28 -12.61
N ASN A 145 -5.29 6.18 -13.80
CA ASN A 145 -5.96 6.50 -15.06
C ASN A 145 -7.08 5.51 -15.38
N GLU A 146 -6.86 4.21 -15.15
CA GLU A 146 -7.89 3.17 -15.30
C GLU A 146 -9.06 3.36 -14.33
N MET A 147 -8.77 3.77 -13.09
CA MET A 147 -9.78 3.98 -12.05
C MET A 147 -10.55 5.30 -12.25
N GLY A 148 -9.86 6.34 -12.73
CA GLY A 148 -10.36 7.71 -12.76
C GLY A 148 -10.13 8.45 -11.44
N LYS A 149 -9.72 9.73 -11.53
CA LYS A 149 -9.37 10.55 -10.37
C LYS A 149 -10.52 10.76 -9.39
N ASP A 150 -11.73 10.99 -9.89
CA ASP A 150 -12.90 11.21 -9.03
C ASP A 150 -13.23 9.95 -8.22
N VAL A 151 -13.23 8.78 -8.89
CA VAL A 151 -13.46 7.49 -8.24
C VAL A 151 -12.37 7.21 -7.21
N PHE A 152 -11.11 7.56 -7.50
CA PHE A 152 -10.01 7.43 -6.55
C PHE A 152 -10.26 8.28 -5.29
N LEU A 153 -10.58 9.56 -5.46
CA LEU A 153 -10.84 10.49 -4.36
C LEU A 153 -12.05 10.09 -3.51
N ASP A 154 -13.07 9.46 -4.09
CA ASP A 154 -14.22 8.93 -3.34
C ASP A 154 -13.87 7.73 -2.43
N ASN A 155 -12.70 7.11 -2.64
CA ASN A 155 -12.30 5.86 -1.96
C ASN A 155 -11.09 6.01 -1.04
N VAL A 156 -10.55 7.23 -0.89
CA VAL A 156 -9.46 7.56 0.04
C VAL A 156 -9.85 8.78 0.86
N THR A 157 -9.12 9.05 1.95
CA THR A 157 -9.28 10.35 2.62
C THR A 157 -8.80 11.46 1.68
N PRO A 158 -9.47 12.63 1.64
CA PRO A 158 -9.11 13.71 0.72
C PRO A 158 -7.63 14.12 0.81
N GLU A 159 -7.06 14.14 2.02
CA GLU A 159 -5.68 14.51 2.27
C GLU A 159 -4.70 13.51 1.64
N VAL A 160 -4.96 12.22 1.80
CA VAL A 160 -4.14 11.15 1.19
C VAL A 160 -4.31 11.19 -0.32
N GLY A 161 -5.53 11.38 -0.81
CA GLY A 161 -5.83 11.43 -2.24
C GLY A 161 -5.06 12.54 -2.95
N LEU A 162 -5.10 13.76 -2.41
CA LEU A 162 -4.38 14.90 -2.97
C LEU A 162 -2.86 14.69 -2.94
N MET A 163 -2.31 14.20 -1.82
CA MET A 163 -0.88 13.89 -1.71
C MET A 163 -0.43 12.86 -2.75
N ILE A 164 -1.22 11.81 -2.97
CA ILE A 164 -0.90 10.76 -3.95
C ILE A 164 -0.94 11.30 -5.38
N ILE A 165 -1.96 12.10 -5.72
CA ILE A 165 -2.07 12.74 -7.03
C ILE A 165 -0.89 13.70 -7.28
N GLU A 166 -0.50 14.50 -6.29
CA GLU A 166 0.64 15.40 -6.39
C GLU A 166 1.96 14.64 -6.64
N ARG A 167 2.20 13.55 -5.91
CA ARG A 167 3.40 12.71 -6.10
C ARG A 167 3.46 12.10 -7.50
N ILE A 168 2.32 11.64 -8.03
CA ILE A 168 2.24 11.13 -9.41
C ILE A 168 2.48 12.25 -10.43
N HIS A 169 1.88 13.43 -10.21
CA HIS A 169 2.04 14.57 -11.12
C HIS A 169 3.49 15.07 -11.17
N SER A 170 4.16 15.16 -10.02
CA SER A 170 5.58 15.51 -9.93
C SER A 170 6.47 14.53 -10.68
N PHE A 171 6.14 13.23 -10.66
CA PHE A 171 6.82 12.23 -11.48
C PHE A 171 6.60 12.46 -12.97
N GLU A 172 5.38 12.75 -13.42
CA GLU A 172 5.08 13.05 -14.83
C GLU A 172 5.82 14.30 -15.33
N GLN A 173 5.87 15.36 -14.52
CA GLN A 173 6.62 16.58 -14.86
C GLN A 173 8.11 16.32 -14.99
N ALA A 174 8.68 15.54 -14.06
CA ALA A 174 10.07 15.11 -14.11
C ALA A 174 10.34 14.27 -15.36
N LYS A 175 9.43 13.35 -15.71
CA LYS A 175 9.53 12.55 -16.94
C LYS A 175 9.51 13.42 -18.20
N SER A 176 8.62 14.41 -18.30
CA SER A 176 8.58 15.34 -19.44
C SER A 176 9.90 16.12 -19.57
N HIS A 177 10.42 16.64 -18.46
CA HIS A 177 11.72 17.32 -18.43
C HIS A 177 12.88 16.41 -18.85
N LEU A 178 12.85 15.13 -18.44
CA LEU A 178 13.82 14.12 -18.86
C LEU A 178 13.73 13.85 -20.37
N GLU A 179 12.53 13.72 -20.92
CA GLU A 179 12.33 13.42 -22.35
C GLU A 179 12.76 14.58 -23.26
N GLU A 180 12.59 15.82 -22.80
CA GLU A 180 12.99 17.04 -23.52
C GLU A 180 14.51 17.26 -23.52
N ASN A 181 15.24 16.64 -22.58
CA ASN A 181 16.68 16.84 -22.41
C ASN A 181 17.46 15.54 -22.64
N LYS A 182 18.09 15.42 -23.81
CA LYS A 182 18.81 14.20 -24.25
C LYS A 182 19.83 13.69 -23.23
N ASP A 183 20.56 14.57 -22.56
CA ASP A 183 21.59 14.19 -21.60
C ASP A 183 20.97 13.58 -20.32
N TYR A 184 19.83 14.12 -19.88
CA TYR A 184 19.11 13.55 -18.74
C TYR A 184 18.32 12.30 -19.08
N ARG A 185 17.77 12.21 -20.30
CA ARG A 185 17.12 10.99 -20.80
C ARG A 185 18.06 9.79 -20.77
N GLN A 186 19.31 9.99 -21.23
CA GLN A 186 20.31 8.93 -21.21
C GLN A 186 20.65 8.50 -19.79
N ALA A 187 20.88 9.46 -18.88
CA ALA A 187 21.12 9.17 -17.47
C ALA A 187 19.95 8.42 -16.79
N TYR A 188 18.71 8.71 -17.16
CA TYR A 188 17.53 8.05 -16.60
C TYR A 188 17.31 6.62 -17.13
N GLU A 189 17.63 6.35 -18.40
CA GLU A 189 17.60 4.97 -18.92
C GLU A 189 18.72 4.11 -18.31
N GLU A 190 19.91 4.68 -18.13
CA GLU A 190 21.00 4.02 -17.39
C GLU A 190 20.58 3.72 -15.94
N LEU A 191 19.87 4.65 -15.28
CA LEU A 191 19.27 4.45 -13.95
C LEU A 191 18.25 3.32 -13.89
N LYS A 192 17.37 3.20 -14.88
CA LYS A 192 16.39 2.12 -14.98
C LYS A 192 17.08 0.77 -15.17
N GLU A 193 18.11 0.72 -16.01
CA GLU A 193 18.90 -0.49 -16.22
C GLU A 193 19.51 -0.94 -14.89
N ILE A 194 20.12 -0.02 -14.13
CA ILE A 194 20.67 -0.30 -12.79
C ILE A 194 19.59 -0.83 -11.84
N ALA A 195 18.46 -0.13 -11.74
CA ALA A 195 17.36 -0.54 -10.86
C ALA A 195 16.75 -1.90 -11.25
N SER A 196 16.80 -2.29 -12.53
CA SER A 196 16.30 -3.60 -12.98
C SER A 196 17.11 -4.79 -12.46
N PHE A 197 18.35 -4.55 -11.99
CA PHE A 197 19.22 -5.59 -11.43
C PHE A 197 18.99 -5.85 -9.94
N SER A 198 18.22 -5.02 -9.25
CA SER A 198 18.10 -5.05 -7.79
C SER A 198 16.66 -4.91 -7.33
N GLU A 199 16.12 -5.93 -6.68
CA GLU A 199 14.85 -5.82 -5.97
C GLU A 199 14.96 -4.76 -4.85
N GLY A 200 13.93 -3.93 -4.71
CA GLY A 200 13.90 -2.86 -3.72
C GLY A 200 14.58 -1.55 -4.15
N VAL A 201 15.15 -1.46 -5.36
CA VAL A 201 15.76 -0.24 -5.90
C VAL A 201 14.86 0.37 -6.98
N TYR A 202 14.45 1.62 -6.79
CA TYR A 202 13.54 2.32 -7.70
C TYR A 202 14.18 3.61 -8.20
N PRO A 203 14.29 3.80 -9.53
CA PRO A 203 14.80 5.04 -10.07
C PRO A 203 13.74 6.12 -9.85
N TYR A 204 14.13 7.21 -9.19
CA TYR A 204 13.25 8.33 -8.91
C TYR A 204 13.80 9.60 -9.53
N ALA A 205 12.91 10.41 -10.10
CA ALA A 205 13.22 11.74 -10.55
C ALA A 205 12.11 12.71 -10.12
N PHE A 206 12.49 13.90 -9.70
CA PHE A 206 11.58 14.97 -9.29
C PHE A 206 12.18 16.34 -9.59
N ILE A 207 11.32 17.36 -9.60
CA ILE A 207 11.74 18.75 -9.78
C ILE A 207 11.77 19.42 -8.41
N GLU A 208 12.91 20.00 -8.04
CA GLU A 208 13.05 20.87 -6.86
C GLU A 208 13.45 22.28 -7.32
N GLY A 209 12.51 23.21 -7.30
CA GLY A 209 12.71 24.54 -7.91
C GLY A 209 12.88 24.41 -9.42
N ASP A 210 13.98 24.95 -9.96
CA ASP A 210 14.32 24.88 -11.39
C ASP A 210 15.27 23.71 -11.73
N HIS A 211 15.44 22.76 -10.80
CA HIS A 211 16.39 21.68 -10.94
C HIS A 211 15.72 20.31 -11.00
N LEU A 212 16.00 19.57 -12.07
CA LEU A 212 15.70 18.16 -12.16
C LEU A 212 16.67 17.37 -11.29
N ARG A 213 16.13 16.63 -10.33
CA ARG A 213 16.86 15.70 -9.47
C ARG A 213 16.53 14.29 -9.86
N TYR A 214 17.53 13.41 -9.85
CA TYR A 214 17.37 11.99 -10.08
C TYR A 214 18.24 11.19 -9.12
N GLY A 215 17.81 9.97 -8.80
CA GLY A 215 18.48 9.09 -7.88
C GLY A 215 17.72 7.78 -7.68
N PHE A 216 18.01 7.10 -6.58
CA PHE A 216 17.36 5.85 -6.22
C PHE A 216 16.61 5.98 -4.90
N VAL A 217 15.45 5.35 -4.83
CA VAL A 217 14.80 4.96 -3.57
C VAL A 217 15.17 3.51 -3.33
N VAL A 218 15.81 3.24 -2.19
CA VAL A 218 16.21 1.88 -1.78
C VAL A 218 15.37 1.47 -0.57
N ASN A 219 14.64 0.36 -0.71
CA ASN A 219 13.93 -0.26 0.40
C ASN A 219 14.89 -1.14 1.22
N MET A 220 15.26 -0.67 2.42
CA MET A 220 16.24 -1.31 3.30
C MET A 220 15.75 -2.62 3.96
N GLN A 221 14.47 -2.96 3.86
CA GLN A 221 13.91 -4.17 4.50
C GLN A 221 13.95 -5.42 3.60
N GLU A 222 14.15 -5.27 2.30
CA GLU A 222 14.41 -6.38 1.39
C GLU A 222 15.94 -6.61 1.34
N SER A 223 16.36 -7.84 1.64
CA SER A 223 17.73 -8.24 1.99
C SER A 223 18.82 -7.82 1.01
N ASP A 224 20.05 -7.62 1.52
CA ASP A 224 21.30 -7.23 0.84
C ASP A 224 21.51 -5.74 0.46
N ALA A 225 20.59 -4.85 0.85
CA ALA A 225 20.67 -3.40 0.57
C ALA A 225 22.02 -2.76 0.96
N GLY A 226 22.68 -3.17 2.06
CA GLY A 226 23.96 -2.58 2.48
C GLY A 226 25.14 -2.81 1.52
N ARG A 227 25.23 -3.96 0.85
CA ARG A 227 26.30 -4.26 -0.13
C ARG A 227 25.94 -3.83 -1.55
N ILE A 228 24.64 -3.82 -1.87
CA ILE A 228 24.10 -3.37 -3.15
C ILE A 228 24.27 -1.85 -3.25
N VAL A 229 23.94 -1.11 -2.19
CA VAL A 229 24.10 0.36 -2.15
C VAL A 229 25.54 0.81 -2.37
N GLU A 230 26.57 0.13 -1.84
CA GLU A 230 27.96 0.51 -2.08
C GLU A 230 28.41 0.29 -3.53
N LYS A 231 28.11 -0.89 -4.11
CA LYS A 231 28.44 -1.19 -5.51
C LYS A 231 27.65 -0.35 -6.50
N GLU A 232 26.38 -0.07 -6.22
CA GLU A 232 25.52 0.73 -7.07
C GLU A 232 25.82 2.22 -6.95
N ILE A 233 26.20 2.73 -5.77
CA ILE A 233 26.74 4.08 -5.62
C ILE A 233 28.07 4.21 -6.37
N GLU A 234 28.95 3.20 -6.34
CA GLU A 234 30.22 3.24 -7.09
C GLU A 234 29.97 3.22 -8.61
N LEU A 235 29.04 2.39 -9.09
CA LEU A 235 28.65 2.31 -10.50
C LEU A 235 27.97 3.62 -10.96
N PHE A 236 27.08 4.17 -10.14
CA PHE A 236 26.41 5.44 -10.38
C PHE A 236 27.40 6.61 -10.40
N ASN A 237 28.37 6.65 -9.48
CA ASN A 237 29.42 7.67 -9.45
C ASN A 237 30.35 7.58 -10.68
N ARG A 238 30.57 6.38 -11.24
CA ARG A 238 31.30 6.20 -12.51
C ARG A 238 30.52 6.69 -13.72
N LEU A 239 29.21 6.41 -13.78
CA LEU A 239 28.35 6.78 -14.90
C LEU A 239 28.05 8.29 -14.91
N MET A 240 27.79 8.87 -13.75
CA MET A 240 27.34 10.26 -13.59
C MET A 240 28.46 11.29 -13.43
N GLY A 241 29.72 10.90 -13.66
CA GLY A 241 30.91 11.75 -13.55
C GLY A 241 30.97 12.99 -14.45
N ARG A 242 29.84 13.46 -15.00
CA ARG A 242 29.74 14.63 -15.87
C ARG A 242 28.58 15.60 -15.62
N THR A 243 27.47 15.24 -14.94
CA THR A 243 26.27 16.12 -14.95
C THR A 243 25.40 16.07 -13.68
N GLY A 244 25.99 16.21 -12.49
CA GLY A 244 25.25 16.59 -11.28
C GLY A 244 25.45 15.66 -10.08
N ARG A 245 25.14 16.18 -8.88
CA ARG A 245 25.27 15.43 -7.63
C ARG A 245 24.06 14.50 -7.47
N PRO A 246 24.24 13.17 -7.35
CA PRO A 246 23.16 12.26 -6.99
C PRO A 246 22.48 12.67 -5.70
N TYR A 247 21.16 12.49 -5.66
CA TYR A 247 20.42 12.40 -4.41
C TYR A 247 20.03 10.95 -4.19
N VAL A 248 20.83 10.23 -3.40
CA VAL A 248 20.40 8.95 -2.86
C VAL A 248 19.43 9.27 -1.73
N VAL A 249 18.13 9.09 -1.96
CA VAL A 249 17.15 9.17 -0.88
C VAL A 249 17.15 7.83 -0.18
N MET A 250 18.03 7.70 0.80
CA MET A 250 17.98 6.60 1.75
C MET A 250 16.74 6.81 2.60
N VAL A 251 15.67 6.07 2.30
CA VAL A 251 14.51 6.03 3.18
C VAL A 251 14.90 5.11 4.33
N ASN A 252 15.51 5.69 5.37
CA ASN A 252 15.64 5.04 6.67
C ASN A 252 14.28 5.23 7.38
N PRO A 253 13.47 4.18 7.55
CA PRO A 253 12.07 4.35 7.93
C PRO A 253 11.96 4.85 9.37
N VAL A 254 11.22 5.94 9.57
CA VAL A 254 10.63 6.31 10.86
C VAL A 254 9.45 5.37 11.13
#